data_AF-X1VND3-F1
#
_entry.id   AF-X1VND3-F1
#
_cell.length_a   1.000
_cell.length_b   1.000
_cell.length_c   1.000
_cell.angle_alpha   90.00
_cell.angle_beta   90.00
_cell.angle_gamma   90.00
#
_symmetry.space_group_name_H-M   'P 1'
#
loop_
_entity.id
_entity.type
_entity.pdbx_description
1 polymer ?
#
loop_
_entity_poly.entity_id
_entity_poly.type
_entity_poly.pdbx_seq_one_letter_code
_entity_poly.pdbx_strand_id
1 'polypeptide(L)'
;VDHDSVISAISKGAFVGAKGNSGVIYSQFLIGVVEALEGKTNTTPKDFSEALDEGTEMAYDSILNPTEGTILTIMKVITEKSKELIIENPDISWIDFMTALVETGKSTLAKTKEMLKVLKDANV
;
A
#
# COMPACT_ATOMS: atom_id res chain seq x y z
N VAL A 1 17.69 -14.23 -8.84
CA VAL A 1 16.23 -14.40 -8.89
C VAL A 1 15.74 -13.37 -9.90
N ASP A 2 14.95 -13.79 -10.88
CA ASP A 2 14.49 -12.91 -11.95
C ASP A 2 13.39 -11.96 -11.45
N HIS A 3 13.41 -10.69 -11.84
CA HIS A 3 12.49 -9.66 -11.33
C HIS A 3 11.03 -10.04 -11.58
N ASP A 4 10.73 -10.48 -12.81
CA ASP A 4 9.38 -10.88 -13.22
C ASP A 4 8.94 -12.16 -12.51
N SER A 5 9.87 -13.08 -12.23
CA SER A 5 9.58 -14.27 -11.42
C SER A 5 9.19 -13.95 -9.98
N VAL A 6 9.77 -12.89 -9.37
CA VAL A 6 9.42 -12.43 -8.02
C VAL A 6 8.05 -11.76 -8.02
N ILE A 7 7.83 -10.86 -8.99
CA ILE A 7 6.56 -10.17 -9.21
C ILE A 7 5.42 -11.18 -9.38
N SER A 8 5.60 -12.16 -10.27
CA SER A 8 4.61 -13.23 -10.51
C SER A 8 4.33 -14.07 -9.26
N ALA A 9 5.36 -14.38 -8.47
CA ALA A 9 5.22 -15.12 -7.23
C ALA A 9 4.44 -14.33 -6.17
N ILE A 10 4.67 -13.01 -6.06
CA ILE A 10 3.95 -12.12 -5.13
C ILE A 10 2.46 -12.10 -5.50
N SER A 11 2.11 -11.84 -6.75
CA SER A 11 0.70 -11.81 -7.18
C SER A 11 0.00 -13.13 -6.96
N LYS A 12 0.65 -14.24 -7.33
CA LYS A 12 0.09 -15.59 -7.13
C LYS A 12 -0.09 -15.92 -5.65
N GLY A 13 0.90 -15.59 -4.82
CA GLY A 13 0.85 -15.80 -3.37
C GLY A 13 -0.22 -14.95 -2.69
N ALA A 14 -0.33 -13.68 -3.06
CA ALA A 14 -1.35 -12.76 -2.59
C ALA A 14 -2.75 -13.27 -2.96
N PHE A 15 -2.97 -13.66 -4.22
CA PHE A 15 -4.25 -14.16 -4.69
C PHE A 15 -4.66 -15.46 -3.97
N VAL A 16 -3.77 -16.45 -3.91
CA VAL A 16 -4.07 -17.77 -3.30
C VAL A 16 -4.18 -17.68 -1.77
N GLY A 17 -3.45 -16.75 -1.15
CA GLY A 17 -3.40 -16.57 0.30
C GLY A 17 -4.50 -15.69 0.88
N ALA A 18 -5.26 -14.97 0.04
CA ALA A 18 -6.30 -14.05 0.48
C ALA A 18 -7.36 -14.78 1.31
N LYS A 19 -7.50 -14.42 2.59
CA LYS A 19 -8.56 -14.93 3.48
C LYS A 19 -9.25 -13.78 4.21
N GLY A 20 -10.57 -13.75 4.16
CA GLY A 20 -11.40 -12.68 4.72
C GLY A 20 -11.26 -11.35 3.95
N ASN A 21 -12.05 -10.35 4.34
CA ASN A 21 -12.14 -9.07 3.62
C ASN A 21 -10.78 -8.35 3.55
N SER A 22 -10.07 -8.26 4.68
CA SER A 22 -8.75 -7.61 4.72
C SER A 22 -7.70 -8.35 3.88
N GLY A 23 -7.80 -9.68 3.79
CA GLY A 23 -6.92 -10.48 2.93
C GLY A 23 -7.16 -10.19 1.46
N VAL A 24 -8.43 -10.12 1.03
CA VAL A 24 -8.78 -9.77 -0.36
C VAL A 24 -8.30 -8.37 -0.71
N ILE A 25 -8.57 -7.37 0.14
CA ILE A 25 -8.14 -5.98 -0.07
C ILE A 25 -6.62 -5.90 -0.23
N TYR A 26 -5.88 -6.53 0.67
CA TYR A 26 -4.42 -6.50 0.62
C TYR A 26 -3.88 -7.21 -0.63
N SER A 27 -4.54 -8.28 -1.07
CA SER A 27 -4.14 -8.96 -2.29
C SER A 27 -4.38 -8.13 -3.54
N GLN A 28 -5.49 -7.39 -3.61
CA GLN A 28 -5.74 -6.45 -4.72
C GLN A 28 -4.72 -5.31 -4.73
N PHE A 29 -4.38 -4.78 -3.56
CA PHE A 29 -3.29 -3.81 -3.45
C PHE A 29 -1.97 -4.33 -4.03
N LEU A 30 -1.54 -5.53 -3.61
CA LEU A 30 -0.29 -6.11 -4.08
C LEU A 30 -0.30 -6.41 -5.58
N ILE A 31 -1.44 -6.83 -6.12
CA ILE A 31 -1.60 -7.08 -7.56
C ILE A 31 -1.40 -5.76 -8.33
N GLY A 32 -2.08 -4.67 -7.93
CA GLY A 32 -1.92 -3.37 -8.60
C GLY A 32 -0.49 -2.84 -8.53
N VAL A 33 0.19 -2.97 -7.38
CA VAL A 33 1.62 -2.61 -7.26
C VAL A 33 2.47 -3.42 -8.23
N VAL A 34 2.25 -4.73 -8.30
CA VAL A 34 3.01 -5.64 -9.17
C VAL A 34 2.81 -5.29 -10.64
N GLU A 35 1.55 -5.11 -11.08
CA GLU A 35 1.22 -4.80 -12.48
C GLU A 35 1.87 -3.48 -12.90
N ALA A 36 1.89 -2.48 -12.02
CA ALA A 36 2.54 -1.20 -12.29
C ALA A 36 4.08 -1.28 -12.40
N LEU A 37 4.69 -2.34 -11.89
CA LEU A 37 6.14 -2.58 -11.95
C LEU A 37 6.53 -3.61 -13.03
N GLU A 38 5.57 -4.24 -13.69
CA GLU A 38 5.83 -5.27 -14.69
C GLU A 38 6.66 -4.71 -15.86
N GLY A 39 7.70 -5.45 -16.28
CA GLY A 39 8.61 -5.02 -17.35
C GLY A 39 9.61 -3.93 -16.97
N LYS A 40 9.56 -3.37 -15.75
CA LYS A 40 10.59 -2.43 -15.25
C LYS A 40 11.78 -3.20 -14.69
N THR A 41 12.92 -3.17 -15.37
CA THR A 41 14.14 -3.90 -14.95
C THR A 41 14.90 -3.23 -13.81
N ASN A 42 14.76 -1.90 -13.66
CA ASN A 42 15.30 -1.12 -12.55
C ASN A 42 14.22 -0.15 -12.06
N THR A 43 13.74 -0.36 -10.84
CA THR A 43 12.74 0.50 -10.22
C THR A 43 13.40 1.63 -9.43
N THR A 44 12.86 2.83 -9.54
CA THR A 44 13.20 3.99 -8.69
C THR A 44 12.14 4.21 -7.61
N PRO A 45 12.41 5.02 -6.57
CA PRO A 45 11.39 5.44 -5.62
C PRO A 45 10.19 6.12 -6.28
N LYS A 46 10.40 6.84 -7.39
CA LYS A 46 9.31 7.42 -8.19
C LYS A 46 8.44 6.35 -8.83
N ASP A 47 9.05 5.34 -9.47
CA ASP A 47 8.30 4.22 -10.05
C ASP A 47 7.48 3.48 -8.98
N PHE A 48 8.03 3.34 -7.78
CA PHE A 48 7.34 2.70 -6.67
C PHE A 48 6.23 3.56 -6.09
N SER A 49 6.41 4.88 -6.03
CA SER A 49 5.34 5.81 -5.65
C SER A 49 4.14 5.72 -6.62
N GLU A 50 4.40 5.62 -7.92
CA GLU A 50 3.37 5.37 -8.93
C GLU A 50 2.71 4.00 -8.72
N ALA A 51 3.48 2.95 -8.48
CA ALA A 51 2.94 1.62 -8.22
C ALA A 51 2.10 1.53 -6.93
N LEU A 52 2.49 2.25 -5.87
CA LEU A 52 1.69 2.37 -4.65
C LEU A 52 0.34 3.03 -4.91
N ASP A 53 0.29 3.99 -5.84
CA ASP A 53 -0.94 4.65 -6.25
C ASP A 53 -1.90 3.68 -6.92
N GLU A 54 -1.42 2.98 -7.96
CA GLU A 54 -2.18 1.96 -8.69
C GLU A 54 -2.68 0.85 -7.76
N GLY A 55 -1.82 0.37 -6.86
CA GLY A 55 -2.22 -0.59 -5.84
C GLY A 55 -3.29 -0.06 -4.89
N THR A 56 -3.18 1.21 -4.48
CA THR A 56 -4.16 1.84 -3.58
C THR A 56 -5.52 1.98 -4.27
N GLU A 57 -5.55 2.46 -5.51
CA GLU A 57 -6.77 2.58 -6.31
C GLU A 57 -7.45 1.22 -6.46
N MET A 58 -6.69 0.19 -6.86
CA MET A 58 -7.22 -1.17 -7.00
C MET A 58 -7.78 -1.72 -5.68
N ALA A 59 -7.14 -1.43 -4.55
CA ALA A 59 -7.62 -1.85 -3.24
C ALA A 59 -8.95 -1.19 -2.87
N TYR A 60 -9.10 0.12 -3.13
CA TYR A 60 -10.33 0.86 -2.90
C TYR A 60 -11.47 0.36 -3.81
N ASP A 61 -11.18 0.14 -5.09
CA ASP A 61 -12.16 -0.33 -6.08
C ASP A 61 -12.65 -1.76 -5.83
N SER A 62 -11.85 -2.57 -5.12
CA SER A 62 -12.23 -3.94 -4.76
C SER A 62 -13.38 -4.05 -3.74
N ILE A 63 -13.81 -2.93 -3.13
CA ILE A 63 -14.82 -2.90 -2.06
C ILE A 63 -15.90 -1.85 -2.35
N LEU A 64 -17.16 -2.28 -2.31
CA LEU A 64 -18.32 -1.41 -2.57
C LEU A 64 -18.45 -0.22 -1.60
N ASN A 65 -18.06 -0.39 -0.33
CA ASN A 65 -18.16 0.63 0.70
C ASN A 65 -16.83 0.72 1.48
N PRO A 66 -15.82 1.44 0.96
CA PRO A 66 -14.53 1.58 1.64
C PRO A 66 -14.73 2.26 3.01
N THR A 67 -14.08 1.71 4.03
CA THR A 67 -14.21 2.20 5.42
C THR A 67 -12.89 2.79 5.87
N GLU A 68 -12.91 4.09 6.21
CA GLU A 68 -11.77 4.78 6.81
C GLU A 68 -11.55 4.35 8.27
N GLY A 69 -10.31 4.42 8.75
CA GLY A 69 -9.86 3.77 9.98
C GLY A 69 -9.51 2.28 9.81
N THR A 70 -9.35 1.82 8.56
CA THR A 70 -8.93 0.44 8.25
C THR A 70 -7.59 0.43 7.50
N ILE A 71 -7.20 -0.72 6.96
CA ILE A 71 -5.98 -0.86 6.14
C ILE A 71 -6.00 0.06 4.90
N LEU A 72 -7.20 0.37 4.36
CA LEU A 72 -7.37 1.28 3.23
C LEU A 72 -6.83 2.69 3.55
N THR A 73 -7.11 3.20 4.75
CA THR A 73 -6.58 4.48 5.23
C THR A 73 -5.07 4.47 5.29
N ILE A 74 -4.46 3.37 5.74
CA ILE A 74 -3.01 3.25 5.84
C ILE A 74 -2.38 3.26 4.44
N MET A 75 -2.95 2.50 3.49
CA MET A 75 -2.50 2.49 2.09
C MET A 75 -2.57 3.90 1.50
N LYS A 76 -3.71 4.58 1.64
CA LYS A 76 -3.91 5.94 1.14
C LYS A 76 -2.88 6.92 1.68
N VAL A 77 -2.66 6.95 2.99
CA VAL A 77 -1.73 7.91 3.61
C VAL A 77 -0.27 7.60 3.24
N ILE A 78 0.10 6.32 3.13
CA ILE A 78 1.44 5.93 2.64
C ILE A 78 1.64 6.40 1.19
N THR A 79 0.64 6.20 0.33
CA THR A 79 0.68 6.62 -1.07
C THR A 79 0.77 8.13 -1.21
N GLU A 80 -0.05 8.90 -0.47
CA GLU A 80 0.04 10.36 -0.41
C GLU A 80 1.44 10.80 0.05
N LYS A 81 1.98 10.18 1.11
CA LYS A 81 3.32 10.51 1.57
C LYS A 81 4.41 10.18 0.54
N SER A 82 4.26 9.07 -0.18
CA SER A 82 5.21 8.70 -1.24
C SER A 82 5.29 9.79 -2.30
N LYS A 83 4.14 10.33 -2.73
CA LYS A 83 4.06 11.41 -3.73
C LYS A 83 4.70 12.70 -3.22
N GLU A 84 4.43 13.07 -1.97
CA GLU A 84 5.06 14.23 -1.31
C GLU A 84 6.60 14.11 -1.33
N LEU A 85 7.14 12.96 -0.92
CA LEU A 85 8.58 12.74 -0.87
C LEU A 85 9.24 12.86 -2.25
N ILE A 86 8.59 12.37 -3.30
CA ILE A 86 9.09 12.48 -4.68
C ILE A 86 9.04 13.93 -5.18
N ILE A 87 8.00 14.69 -4.82
CA ILE A 87 7.90 16.12 -5.16
C ILE A 87 8.99 16.93 -4.44
N GLU A 88 9.21 16.67 -3.15
CA GLU A 88 10.19 17.38 -2.32
C GLU A 88 11.63 17.03 -2.69
N ASN A 89 11.89 15.76 -2.99
CA ASN A 89 13.21 15.27 -3.34
C ASN A 89 13.12 14.17 -4.43
N PRO A 90 13.18 14.56 -5.72
CA PRO A 90 13.12 13.61 -6.84
C PRO A 90 14.23 12.55 -6.84
N ASP A 91 15.37 12.83 -6.19
CA ASP A 91 16.54 11.96 -6.11
C ASP A 91 16.65 11.26 -4.74
N ILE A 92 15.55 11.18 -3.97
CA ILE A 92 15.53 10.54 -2.65
C ILE A 92 16.08 9.11 -2.71
N SER A 93 16.89 8.73 -1.71
CA SER A 93 17.42 7.37 -1.62
C SER A 93 16.30 6.38 -1.27
N TRP A 94 16.43 5.14 -1.73
CA TRP A 94 15.51 4.06 -1.35
C TRP A 94 15.39 3.86 0.16
N ILE A 95 16.49 4.05 0.91
CA ILE A 95 16.51 3.87 2.35
C ILE A 95 15.68 4.95 3.03
N ASP A 96 15.88 6.22 2.67
CA ASP A 96 15.15 7.34 3.26
C ASP A 96 13.67 7.29 2.89
N PHE A 97 13.39 6.98 1.62
CA PHE A 97 12.03 6.82 1.12
C PHE A 97 11.27 5.73 1.88
N MET A 98 11.81 4.51 1.96
CA MET A 98 11.15 3.39 2.66
C MET A 98 11.03 3.64 4.17
N THR A 99 12.02 4.28 4.78
CA THR A 99 11.98 4.64 6.21
C THR A 99 10.81 5.57 6.49
N ALA A 100 10.66 6.64 5.70
CA ALA A 100 9.57 7.59 5.86
C ALA A 100 8.19 6.94 5.63
N LEU A 101 8.06 6.04 4.65
CA LEU A 101 6.80 5.31 4.40
C LEU A 101 6.43 4.39 5.57
N VAL A 102 7.40 3.65 6.12
CA VAL A 102 7.18 2.76 7.28
C VAL A 102 6.78 3.57 8.52
N GLU A 103 7.45 4.68 8.79
CA GLU A 103 7.11 5.57 9.91
C GLU A 103 5.71 6.16 9.76
N THR A 104 5.36 6.58 8.54
CA THR A 104 4.03 7.09 8.19
C THR A 104 2.97 6.02 8.42
N GLY A 105 3.20 4.80 7.91
CA GLY A 105 2.29 3.67 8.12
C GLY A 105 2.06 3.34 9.59
N LYS A 106 3.13 3.33 10.41
CA LYS A 106 3.03 3.10 11.86
C LYS A 106 2.24 4.21 12.56
N SER A 107 2.51 5.46 12.21
CA SER A 107 1.80 6.62 12.77
C SER A 107 0.31 6.58 12.42
N THR A 108 -0.04 6.25 11.18
CA THR A 108 -1.43 6.12 10.73
C THR A 108 -2.12 4.93 11.40
N LEU A 109 -1.45 3.78 11.51
CA LEU A 109 -1.97 2.61 12.22
C LEU A 109 -2.27 2.91 13.69
N ALA A 110 -1.46 3.72 14.37
CA ALA A 110 -1.73 4.12 15.74
C ALA A 110 -3.02 4.96 15.85
N LYS A 111 -3.28 5.82 14.85
CA LYS A 111 -4.45 6.72 14.80
C LYS A 111 -5.74 6.02 14.35
N THR A 112 -5.67 4.92 13.60
CA THR A 112 -6.87 4.26 13.07
C THR A 112 -7.84 3.80 14.16
N LYS A 113 -7.33 3.44 15.34
CA LYS A 113 -8.12 3.10 16.53
C LYS A 113 -9.07 4.22 16.96
N GLU A 114 -8.65 5.47 16.78
CA GLU A 114 -9.44 6.65 17.15
C GLU A 114 -10.46 7.04 16.07
N MET A 115 -10.26 6.57 14.84
CA MET A 115 -11.09 6.91 13.67
C MET A 115 -12.36 6.04 13.59
N LEU A 116 -12.33 4.83 14.12
CA LEU A 116 -13.50 3.96 14.19
C LEU A 116 -14.33 4.25 15.45
N LYS A 117 -15.36 5.08 15.28
CA LYS A 117 -16.31 5.49 16.35
C LYS A 117 -16.94 4.30 17.09
N VAL A 118 -17.13 3.17 16.41
CA VAL A 118 -17.71 1.92 16.96
C VAL A 118 -16.77 1.19 17.92
N LEU A 119 -15.44 1.37 17.81
CA LEU A 119 -14.47 0.79 18.75
C LEU A 119 -14.24 1.69 19.97
N LYS A 120 -14.31 3.02 19.77
CA LYS A 120 -14.22 4.01 20.85
C LYS A 120 -15.33 3.83 21.91
N ASP A 121 -16.53 3.45 21.48
CA ASP A 121 -17.66 3.18 22.38
C ASP A 121 -17.65 1.74 22.96
N ALA A 122 -16.87 0.82 22.37
CA ALA A 122 -16.76 -0.58 22.82
C ALA A 122 -15.58 -0.84 23.78
N ASN A 123 -14.72 0.17 24.02
CA ASN A 123 -13.56 0.12 24.91
C ASN A 123 -12.62 -1.08 24.67
N VAL A 124 -12.40 -1.41 23.38
CA VAL A 124 -11.44 -2.41 22.87
C VAL A 124 -10.55 -1.80 21.79
#